data_AF-A0A426XZV4-F1
#
_entry.id   AF-A0A426XZV4-F1
#
_cell.length_a   1.000
_cell.length_b   1.000
_cell.length_c   1.000
_cell.angle_alpha   90.00
_cell.angle_beta   90.00
_cell.angle_gamma   90.00
#
_symmetry.space_group_name_H-M   'P 1'
#
loop_
_entity.id
_entity.type
_entity.pdbx_description
1 polymer ?
#
loop_
_entity_poly.entity_id
_entity_poly.type
_entity_poly.pdbx_seq_one_letter_code
_entity_poly.pdbx_strand_id
1 'polypeptide(L)'
;MALHGLTLLSLFPSSQHHPTTAAAATTNGASLSPPPSLPSPSHLQPSIRFKPKSKFCSAGRLRSSSSAVPAALAQSTKPIKLTYLEDLPELDCLLITQSLDDHCHVKTLTPLSKMLPGLPVISTPNAEAILSKLFKNVTYLEPGQSIDVEVKDGGMVNVCATAGPILGPPWQRPENG
;
A
#
# COMPACT_ATOMS: atom_id res chain seq x y z
N MET A 1 50.89 -38.70 0.68
CA MET A 1 50.77 -37.72 1.78
C MET A 1 49.49 -36.95 1.59
N ALA A 2 48.68 -36.89 2.66
CA ALA A 2 47.49 -36.05 2.90
C ALA A 2 46.26 -36.21 1.99
N LEU A 3 45.01 -36.19 2.48
CA LEU A 3 44.44 -36.32 3.83
C LEU A 3 42.95 -36.68 3.62
N HIS A 4 42.44 -37.58 4.45
CA HIS A 4 41.05 -38.00 4.49
C HIS A 4 40.12 -36.92 5.07
N GLY A 5 38.85 -37.02 4.69
CA GLY A 5 37.77 -36.12 5.08
C GLY A 5 37.41 -36.11 6.57
N LEU A 6 36.64 -35.09 6.95
CA LEU A 6 36.08 -34.93 8.29
C LEU A 6 34.64 -34.39 8.22
N THR A 7 33.76 -35.34 8.44
CA THR A 7 32.46 -35.38 9.13
C THR A 7 31.86 -34.09 9.72
N LEU A 8 30.60 -33.88 9.32
CA LEU A 8 29.57 -33.02 9.91
C LEU A 8 29.19 -33.48 11.33
N LEU A 9 29.15 -32.57 12.31
CA LEU A 9 28.53 -32.84 13.61
C LEU A 9 27.68 -31.65 14.05
N SER A 10 26.37 -31.87 13.98
CA SER A 10 25.29 -31.05 14.51
C SER A 10 25.32 -31.04 16.04
N LEU A 11 25.32 -29.85 16.66
CA LEU A 11 25.04 -29.69 18.09
C LEU A 11 23.55 -29.38 18.32
N PHE A 12 22.85 -30.34 18.91
CA PHE A 12 21.65 -30.12 19.71
C PHE A 12 22.08 -30.05 21.20
N PRO A 13 21.63 -29.09 22.01
CA PRO A 13 21.66 -29.22 23.45
C PRO A 13 20.33 -29.76 23.98
N SER A 14 20.44 -30.91 24.65
CA SER A 14 19.41 -31.54 25.48
C SER A 14 19.18 -30.80 26.79
N SER A 15 17.90 -30.72 27.14
CA SER A 15 17.26 -30.69 28.45
C SER A 15 18.13 -30.99 29.69
N GLN A 16 18.02 -30.14 30.71
CA GLN A 16 18.27 -30.52 32.10
C GLN A 16 17.11 -30.06 32.99
N HIS A 17 16.45 -31.04 33.62
CA HIS A 17 15.58 -30.87 34.79
C HIS A 17 16.44 -30.99 36.06
N HIS A 18 16.24 -30.10 37.03
CA HIS A 18 16.45 -30.37 38.44
C HIS A 18 15.35 -29.68 39.28
N PRO A 19 14.87 -30.31 40.37
CA PRO A 19 13.80 -29.77 41.20
C PRO A 19 14.31 -29.10 42.50
N THR A 20 13.41 -28.30 43.08
CA THR A 20 13.25 -27.97 44.51
C THR A 20 14.31 -27.09 45.17
N THR A 21 13.92 -25.86 45.51
CA THR A 21 14.02 -25.32 46.88
C THR A 21 12.93 -24.28 47.10
N ALA A 22 12.10 -24.54 48.11
CA ALA A 22 11.05 -23.66 48.59
C ALA A 22 11.65 -22.50 49.40
N ALA A 23 11.14 -21.29 49.17
CA ALA A 23 11.24 -20.19 50.12
C ALA A 23 9.93 -19.39 50.09
N ALA A 24 9.35 -19.25 51.27
CA ALA A 24 8.06 -18.64 51.54
C ALA A 24 8.09 -17.12 51.40
N ALA A 25 7.02 -16.53 50.85
CA ALA A 25 6.67 -15.13 51.02
C ALA A 25 5.14 -14.93 50.97
N THR A 26 4.54 -15.01 52.16
CA THR A 26 3.58 -14.07 52.75
C THR A 26 2.89 -13.03 51.83
N THR A 27 1.56 -13.14 51.79
CA THR A 27 0.53 -12.08 51.69
C THR A 27 0.41 -11.24 50.40
N ASN A 28 -0.70 -11.38 49.68
CA ASN A 28 -1.92 -10.59 49.89
C ASN A 28 -2.96 -10.95 48.83
N GLY A 29 -4.20 -11.12 49.27
CA GLY A 29 -5.34 -11.39 48.40
C GLY A 29 -5.66 -10.19 47.54
N ALA A 30 -5.80 -10.42 46.23
CA ALA A 30 -6.44 -9.51 45.31
C ALA A 30 -7.45 -10.28 44.47
N SER A 31 -8.70 -9.91 44.69
CA SER A 31 -9.93 -10.36 44.05
C SER A 31 -9.83 -10.46 42.53
N LEU A 32 -10.16 -11.64 42.00
CA LEU A 32 -10.35 -11.88 40.57
C LEU A 32 -11.62 -11.14 40.11
N SER A 33 -11.43 -10.11 39.29
CA SER A 33 -12.52 -9.46 38.56
C SER A 33 -12.75 -10.23 37.25
N PRO A 34 -14.00 -10.58 36.88
CA PRO A 34 -14.28 -11.26 35.63
C PRO A 34 -14.06 -10.34 34.42
N PRO A 35 -13.70 -10.88 33.24
CA PRO A 35 -13.52 -10.09 32.03
C PRO A 35 -14.85 -9.53 31.50
N PRO A 36 -14.86 -8.33 30.89
CA PRO A 36 -16.07 -7.73 30.33
C PRO A 36 -16.56 -8.51 29.09
N SER A 37 -17.87 -8.76 29.07
CA SER A 37 -18.61 -9.41 27.99
C SER A 37 -18.55 -8.61 26.68
N LEU A 38 -18.18 -9.29 25.59
CA LEU A 38 -18.21 -8.79 24.21
C LEU A 38 -19.64 -8.40 23.77
N PRO A 39 -19.84 -7.25 23.12
CA PRO A 39 -21.13 -6.92 22.51
C PRO A 39 -21.36 -7.71 21.21
N SER A 40 -22.54 -8.30 21.10
CA SER A 40 -23.03 -8.99 19.89
C SER A 40 -23.31 -7.99 18.75
N PRO A 41 -22.95 -8.29 17.49
CA PRO A 41 -23.28 -7.41 16.37
C PRO A 41 -24.72 -7.67 15.90
N SER A 42 -25.64 -6.84 16.39
CA SER A 42 -26.95 -6.66 15.77
C SER A 42 -26.84 -5.76 14.54
N HIS A 43 -27.16 -6.36 13.39
CA HIS A 43 -28.09 -5.84 12.38
C HIS A 43 -27.94 -4.36 11.97
N LEU A 44 -27.61 -4.10 10.71
CA LEU A 44 -28.32 -3.17 9.81
C LEU A 44 -27.72 -3.22 8.39
N GLN A 45 -28.58 -3.55 7.42
CA GLN A 45 -28.32 -3.46 5.97
C GLN A 45 -28.25 -1.99 5.50
N PRO A 46 -27.84 -1.76 4.24
CA PRO A 46 -28.86 -1.25 3.31
C PRO A 46 -28.85 -1.95 1.94
N SER A 47 -30.01 -2.50 1.58
CA SER A 47 -30.36 -2.89 0.22
C SER A 47 -30.85 -1.65 -0.53
N ILE A 48 -30.08 -1.16 -1.50
CA ILE A 48 -30.52 -0.07 -2.39
C ILE A 48 -30.81 -0.67 -3.76
N ARG A 49 -32.08 -1.03 -3.97
CA ARG A 49 -32.63 -1.51 -5.23
C ARG A 49 -32.93 -0.31 -6.13
N PHE A 50 -32.07 -0.05 -7.11
CA PHE A 50 -32.38 0.87 -8.20
C PHE A 50 -33.21 0.15 -9.28
N LYS A 51 -34.41 0.67 -9.56
CA LYS A 51 -35.16 0.43 -10.80
C LYS A 51 -35.57 1.77 -11.39
N PRO A 52 -35.28 2.00 -12.68
CA PRO A 52 -36.19 2.76 -13.52
C PRO A 52 -36.75 1.90 -14.67
N LYS A 53 -38.01 2.19 -14.97
CA LYS A 53 -38.93 1.51 -15.88
C LYS A 53 -38.63 1.82 -17.35
N SER A 54 -38.74 0.76 -18.16
CA SER A 54 -39.28 0.65 -19.53
C SER A 54 -39.40 1.90 -20.42
N LYS A 55 -39.00 1.75 -21.69
CA LYS A 55 -39.95 1.71 -22.82
C LYS A 55 -39.28 1.09 -24.05
N PHE A 56 -39.83 -0.05 -24.45
CA PHE A 56 -39.56 -0.77 -25.68
C PHE A 56 -40.40 -0.08 -26.79
N CYS A 57 -39.75 0.43 -27.84
CA CYS A 57 -40.44 0.92 -29.04
C CYS A 57 -40.07 0.02 -30.22
N SER A 58 -41.10 -0.42 -30.92
CA SER A 58 -41.11 -1.42 -31.98
C SER A 58 -40.45 -0.96 -33.28
N ALA A 59 -40.03 -1.97 -34.06
CA ALA A 59 -39.46 -1.89 -35.39
C ALA A 59 -40.23 -0.99 -36.39
N GLY A 60 -39.47 -0.16 -37.11
CA GLY A 60 -39.87 0.55 -38.32
C GLY A 60 -38.83 0.31 -39.42
N ARG A 61 -39.32 -0.12 -40.58
CA ARG A 61 -38.60 -0.70 -41.72
C ARG A 61 -38.10 0.36 -42.71
N LEU A 62 -36.87 0.18 -43.21
CA LEU A 62 -36.23 0.63 -44.47
C LEU A 62 -36.65 1.97 -45.10
N ARG A 63 -35.65 2.83 -45.34
CA ARG A 63 -35.45 3.50 -46.63
C ARG A 63 -33.97 3.89 -46.82
N SER A 64 -33.39 3.37 -47.88
CA SER A 64 -32.10 3.74 -48.46
C SER A 64 -32.23 5.03 -49.27
N SER A 65 -31.42 6.03 -48.96
CA SER A 65 -30.95 7.03 -49.94
C SER A 65 -29.94 7.98 -49.31
N SER A 66 -28.69 7.88 -49.79
CA SER A 66 -27.73 8.97 -49.99
C SER A 66 -27.84 10.17 -49.03
N SER A 67 -27.08 10.14 -47.95
CA SER A 67 -26.69 11.34 -47.21
C SER A 67 -25.18 11.34 -47.08
N ALA A 68 -24.57 12.44 -47.51
CA ALA A 68 -23.17 12.76 -47.34
C ALA A 68 -22.67 12.31 -45.95
N VAL A 69 -21.54 11.61 -45.94
CA VAL A 69 -20.76 11.36 -44.72
C VAL A 69 -20.46 12.71 -44.08
N PRO A 70 -21.02 13.04 -42.90
CA PRO A 70 -20.62 14.25 -42.22
C PRO A 70 -19.20 14.03 -41.71
N ALA A 71 -18.28 14.86 -42.21
CA ALA A 71 -16.98 15.09 -41.62
C ALA A 71 -17.17 15.62 -40.19
N ALA A 72 -17.19 14.73 -39.20
CA ALA A 72 -17.29 15.11 -37.80
C ALA A 72 -16.61 14.08 -36.90
N LEU A 73 -15.28 13.98 -37.03
CA LEU A 73 -14.39 13.46 -35.99
C LEU A 73 -13.13 14.34 -35.94
N ALA A 74 -13.34 15.66 -35.82
CA ALA A 74 -12.28 16.55 -35.37
C ALA A 74 -12.10 16.33 -33.87
N GLN A 75 -11.32 15.31 -33.51
CA GLN A 75 -10.83 15.14 -32.15
C GLN A 75 -9.96 16.37 -31.84
N SER A 76 -10.38 17.17 -30.86
CA SER A 76 -9.59 18.28 -30.34
C SER A 76 -8.36 17.71 -29.61
N THR A 77 -7.28 17.44 -30.33
CA THR A 77 -6.00 17.05 -29.73
C THR A 77 -5.40 18.27 -29.05
N LYS A 78 -5.69 18.43 -27.76
CA LYS A 78 -4.94 19.37 -26.91
C LYS A 78 -3.47 18.94 -26.95
N PRO A 79 -2.51 19.83 -27.25
CA PRO A 79 -1.10 19.46 -27.25
C PRO A 79 -0.71 19.01 -25.84
N ILE A 80 -0.07 17.84 -25.75
CA ILE A 80 0.47 17.32 -24.50
C ILE A 80 1.68 18.20 -24.15
N LYS A 81 1.58 18.99 -23.09
CA LYS A 81 2.74 19.70 -22.53
C LYS A 81 3.63 18.67 -21.85
N LEU A 82 4.84 18.48 -22.38
CA LEU A 82 5.88 17.74 -21.69
C LEU A 82 6.36 18.57 -20.50
N THR A 83 6.28 18.01 -19.31
CA THR A 83 6.84 18.58 -18.09
C THR A 83 8.08 17.76 -17.71
N TYR A 84 9.23 18.41 -17.61
CA TYR A 84 10.46 17.77 -17.17
C TYR A 84 10.58 17.84 -15.64
N LEU A 85 11.55 17.10 -15.06
CA LEU A 85 11.74 17.08 -13.60
C LEU A 85 12.18 18.45 -13.09
N GLU A 86 12.98 19.17 -13.88
CA GLU A 86 13.41 20.55 -13.61
C GLU A 86 12.27 21.57 -13.61
N ASP A 87 11.14 21.24 -14.25
CA ASP A 87 9.96 22.12 -14.30
C ASP A 87 8.95 21.80 -13.19
N LEU A 88 9.26 20.87 -12.28
CA LEU A 88 8.37 20.53 -11.18
C LEU A 88 8.22 21.72 -10.23
N PRO A 89 6.98 21.99 -9.75
CA PRO A 89 6.79 22.94 -8.67
C PRO A 89 7.47 22.42 -7.40
N GLU A 90 7.49 23.28 -6.38
CA GLU A 90 7.94 22.88 -5.07
C GLU A 90 7.07 21.72 -4.53
N LEU A 91 7.73 20.67 -4.02
CA LEU A 91 7.09 19.47 -3.49
C LEU A 91 7.22 19.42 -1.97
N ASP A 92 6.15 19.02 -1.31
CA ASP A 92 6.12 18.77 0.14
C ASP A 92 6.42 17.31 0.48
N CYS A 93 5.93 16.38 -0.34
CA CYS A 93 6.08 14.95 -0.13
C CYS A 93 5.95 14.17 -1.44
N LEU A 94 6.62 13.02 -1.53
CA LEU A 94 6.45 12.03 -2.59
C LEU A 94 5.71 10.81 -2.05
N LEU A 95 4.63 10.40 -2.71
CA LEU A 95 3.86 9.20 -2.36
C LEU A 95 4.10 8.09 -3.39
N ILE A 96 4.48 6.90 -2.94
CA ILE A 96 4.66 5.70 -3.78
C ILE A 96 3.75 4.58 -3.26
N THR A 97 2.81 4.15 -4.09
CA THR A 97 1.82 3.13 -3.71
C THR A 97 2.35 1.71 -3.83
N GLN A 98 3.18 1.44 -4.84
CA GLN A 98 3.61 0.09 -5.20
C GLN A 98 5.11 0.04 -5.51
N SER A 99 5.71 -1.14 -5.29
CA SER A 99 7.12 -1.38 -5.55
C SER A 99 7.47 -1.66 -7.03
N LEU A 100 6.48 -1.83 -7.90
CA LEU A 100 6.67 -2.13 -9.33
C LEU A 100 7.23 -0.94 -10.11
N ASP A 101 7.91 -1.22 -11.22
CA ASP A 101 8.67 -0.20 -11.98
C ASP A 101 7.80 0.91 -12.57
N ASP A 102 6.53 0.65 -12.85
CA ASP A 102 5.55 1.64 -13.31
C ASP A 102 5.08 2.61 -12.21
N HIS A 103 5.36 2.29 -10.94
CA HIS A 103 5.06 3.12 -9.76
C HIS A 103 6.31 3.60 -9.01
N CYS A 104 7.42 2.85 -9.09
CA CYS A 104 8.68 3.08 -8.38
C CYS A 104 9.85 3.15 -9.38
N HIS A 105 9.68 3.94 -10.43
CA HIS A 105 10.61 4.00 -11.55
C HIS A 105 11.96 4.62 -11.17
N VAL A 106 13.00 3.78 -11.04
CA VAL A 106 14.33 4.18 -10.55
C VAL A 106 14.96 5.28 -11.40
N LYS A 107 14.73 5.30 -12.72
CA LYS A 107 15.32 6.30 -13.62
C LYS A 107 14.77 7.70 -13.36
N THR A 108 13.54 7.82 -12.89
CA THR A 108 12.93 9.09 -12.50
C THR A 108 13.30 9.45 -11.06
N LEU A 109 13.30 8.46 -10.16
CA LEU A 109 13.58 8.69 -8.74
C LEU A 109 15.03 9.07 -8.45
N THR A 110 15.99 8.55 -9.24
CA THR A 110 17.43 8.84 -9.05
C THR A 110 17.79 10.31 -9.25
N PRO A 111 17.40 11.00 -10.35
CA PRO A 111 17.63 12.43 -10.48
C PRO A 111 16.80 13.23 -9.47
N LEU A 112 15.56 12.83 -9.20
CA LEU A 112 14.72 13.50 -8.20
C LEU A 112 15.35 13.51 -6.81
N SER A 113 15.95 12.40 -6.37
CA SER A 113 16.60 12.32 -5.05
C SER A 113 17.87 13.17 -4.95
N LYS A 114 18.55 13.43 -6.07
CA LYS A 114 19.69 14.35 -6.14
C LYS A 114 19.23 15.81 -6.10
N MET A 115 18.13 16.12 -6.77
CA MET A 115 17.56 17.47 -6.81
C MET A 115 16.93 17.86 -5.47
N LEU A 116 16.22 16.94 -4.82
CA LEU A 116 15.50 17.18 -3.57
C LEU A 116 15.91 16.14 -2.49
N PRO A 117 17.14 16.21 -1.96
CA PRO A 117 17.67 15.18 -1.03
C PRO A 117 16.95 15.13 0.32
N GLY A 118 16.22 16.19 0.67
CA GLY A 118 15.43 16.29 1.90
C GLY A 118 13.93 15.97 1.72
N LEU A 119 13.49 15.63 0.50
CA LEU A 119 12.08 15.36 0.21
C LEU A 119 11.57 14.18 1.06
N PRO A 120 10.54 14.38 1.91
CA PRO A 120 9.87 13.30 2.58
C PRO A 120 9.22 12.35 1.58
N VAL A 121 9.46 11.05 1.72
CA VAL A 121 8.83 10.00 0.90
C VAL A 121 7.96 9.13 1.79
N ILE A 122 6.71 8.91 1.38
CA ILE A 122 5.80 7.96 2.02
C ILE A 122 5.56 6.81 1.05
N SER A 123 5.74 5.57 1.51
CA SER A 123 5.68 4.42 0.61
C SER A 123 5.19 3.14 1.27
N THR A 124 4.82 2.17 0.44
CA THR A 124 4.73 0.75 0.81
C THR A 124 6.09 0.19 1.29
N PRO A 125 6.13 -0.67 2.33
CA PRO A 125 7.34 -1.38 2.76
C PRO A 125 7.96 -2.25 1.65
N ASN A 126 7.18 -2.73 0.68
CA ASN A 126 7.71 -3.55 -0.42
C ASN A 126 8.72 -2.79 -1.29
N ALA A 127 8.65 -1.46 -1.34
CA ALA A 127 9.58 -0.62 -2.11
C ALA A 127 10.88 -0.30 -1.37
N GLU A 128 11.04 -0.75 -0.12
CA GLU A 128 12.18 -0.38 0.74
C GLU A 128 13.54 -0.70 0.12
N ALA A 129 13.67 -1.86 -0.55
CA ALA A 129 14.92 -2.29 -1.19
C ALA A 129 15.39 -1.34 -2.32
N ILE A 130 14.48 -0.55 -2.88
CA ILE A 130 14.73 0.46 -3.91
C ILE A 130 14.94 1.82 -3.25
N LEU A 131 13.99 2.26 -2.42
CA LEU A 131 13.94 3.62 -1.89
C LEU A 131 15.03 3.91 -0.86
N SER A 132 15.40 2.94 -0.03
CA SER A 132 16.48 3.07 0.97
C SER A 132 17.84 3.45 0.37
N LYS A 133 18.05 3.19 -0.93
CA LYS A 133 19.27 3.54 -1.67
C LYS A 133 19.23 4.94 -2.26
N LEU A 134 18.04 5.50 -2.45
CA LEU A 134 17.83 6.76 -3.17
C LEU A 134 17.52 7.92 -2.23
N PHE A 135 16.69 7.69 -1.21
CA PHE A 135 16.19 8.72 -0.31
C PHE A 135 16.58 8.42 1.14
N LYS A 136 16.79 9.49 1.92
CA LYS A 136 17.15 9.39 3.35
C LYS A 136 15.93 9.48 4.28
N ASN A 137 14.88 10.19 3.86
CA ASN A 137 13.68 10.43 4.64
C ASN A 137 12.50 9.65 4.05
N VAL A 138 12.41 8.36 4.38
CA VAL A 138 11.34 7.48 3.89
C VAL A 138 10.54 6.95 5.08
N THR A 139 9.23 7.15 5.04
CA THR A 139 8.28 6.55 5.98
C THR A 139 7.53 5.44 5.26
N TYR A 140 7.60 4.22 5.78
CA TYR A 140 6.88 3.08 5.24
C TYR A 140 5.58 2.86 6.02
N LEU A 141 4.46 2.75 5.30
CA LEU A 141 3.14 2.52 5.88
C LEU A 141 2.58 1.19 5.38
N GLU A 142 2.28 0.30 6.32
CA GLU A 142 1.47 -0.90 6.10
C GLU A 142 -0.02 -0.53 6.03
N PRO A 143 -0.87 -1.33 5.36
CA PRO A 143 -2.32 -1.11 5.34
C PRO A 143 -2.92 -0.94 6.74
N GLY A 144 -3.71 0.13 6.92
CA GLY A 144 -4.31 0.52 8.19
C GLY A 144 -3.46 1.48 9.02
N GLN A 145 -2.23 1.80 8.60
CA GLN A 145 -1.41 2.83 9.23
C GLN A 145 -1.63 4.19 8.56
N SER A 146 -1.43 5.25 9.34
CA SER A 146 -1.54 6.63 8.86
C SER A 146 -0.46 7.52 9.45
N ILE A 147 -0.15 8.61 8.75
CA ILE A 147 0.75 9.67 9.21
C ILE A 147 0.20 11.04 8.82
N ASP A 148 0.43 12.03 9.67
CA ASP A 148 0.16 13.42 9.33
C ASP A 148 1.40 14.07 8.71
N VAL A 149 1.21 14.72 7.57
CA VAL A 149 2.24 15.42 6.81
C VAL A 149 1.96 16.92 6.88
N GLU A 150 2.95 17.68 7.32
CA GLU A 150 2.91 19.13 7.29
C GLU A 150 3.26 19.62 5.88
N VAL A 151 2.38 20.46 5.33
CA VAL A 151 2.55 21.14 4.04
C VAL A 151 3.18 22.50 4.31
N LYS A 152 4.02 23.01 3.40
CA LYS A 152 4.74 24.28 3.59
C LYS A 152 3.86 25.49 3.90
N ASP A 153 2.59 25.47 3.48
CA ASP A 153 1.60 26.51 3.80
C ASP A 153 1.05 26.43 5.24
N GLY A 154 1.61 25.56 6.08
CA GLY A 154 1.19 25.32 7.47
C GLY A 154 -0.06 24.44 7.62
N GLY A 155 -0.52 23.82 6.52
CA GLY A 155 -1.61 22.84 6.53
C GLY A 155 -1.12 21.45 6.95
N MET A 156 -2.04 20.60 7.44
CA MET A 156 -1.75 19.19 7.73
C MET A 156 -2.58 18.29 6.83
N VAL A 157 -1.95 17.25 6.29
CA VAL A 157 -2.57 16.22 5.45
C VAL A 157 -2.37 14.86 6.11
N ASN A 158 -3.47 14.18 6.45
CA ASN A 158 -3.40 12.81 6.91
C ASN A 158 -3.32 11.85 5.72
N VAL A 159 -2.28 11.04 5.67
CA VAL A 159 -2.07 10.00 4.67
C VAL A 159 -2.31 8.64 5.33
N CYS A 160 -3.29 7.90 4.82
CA CYS A 160 -3.64 6.57 5.31
C CYS A 160 -3.36 5.51 4.22
N ALA A 161 -2.60 4.48 4.55
CA ALA A 161 -2.35 3.37 3.64
C ALA A 161 -3.51 2.38 3.68
N THR A 162 -4.03 2.00 2.51
CA THR A 162 -5.04 0.95 2.39
C THR A 162 -4.50 -0.25 1.62
N ALA A 163 -5.09 -1.43 1.84
CA ALA A 163 -4.63 -2.65 1.20
C ALA A 163 -4.98 -2.65 -0.29
N GLY A 164 -3.95 -2.67 -1.12
CA GLY A 164 -4.04 -2.88 -2.56
C GLY A 164 -3.95 -4.36 -2.95
N PRO A 165 -3.79 -4.64 -4.25
CA PRO A 165 -3.68 -6.01 -4.75
C PRO A 165 -2.35 -6.68 -4.35
N ILE A 166 -2.35 -8.01 -4.33
CA ILE A 166 -1.13 -8.81 -4.29
C ILE A 166 -0.66 -9.01 -5.73
N LEU A 167 0.50 -8.43 -6.09
CA LEU A 167 1.01 -8.41 -7.47
C LEU A 167 2.08 -9.46 -7.76
N GLY A 168 2.29 -10.40 -6.82
CA GLY A 168 3.20 -11.52 -6.98
C GLY A 168 2.58 -12.83 -6.47
N PRO A 169 3.40 -13.76 -5.97
CA PRO A 169 2.88 -15.00 -5.38
C PRO A 169 1.86 -14.73 -4.28
N PRO A 170 0.89 -15.63 -4.04
CA PRO A 170 -0.21 -15.38 -3.12
C PRO A 170 0.20 -15.20 -1.65
N TRP A 171 1.42 -15.59 -1.29
CA TRP A 171 2.01 -15.38 0.05
C TRP A 171 2.78 -14.06 0.16
N GLN A 172 2.90 -13.29 -0.92
CA GLN A 172 3.55 -11.98 -0.90
C GLN A 172 2.67 -10.97 -0.14
N ARG A 173 3.32 -10.02 0.52
CA ARG A 173 2.64 -8.89 1.15
C ARG A 173 1.85 -8.10 0.10
N PRO A 174 0.58 -7.72 0.37
CA PRO A 174 -0.16 -6.79 -0.46
C PRO A 174 0.58 -5.46 -0.67
N GLU A 175 0.39 -4.83 -1.83
CA GLU A 175 0.83 -3.44 -2.04
C GLU A 175 -0.16 -2.44 -1.39
N ASN A 176 0.15 -1.14 -1.42
CA ASN A 176 -0.81 -0.10 -1.03
C ASN A 176 -1.70 0.29 -2.22
N GLY A 177 -2.95 0.66 -1.94
CA GLY A 177 -3.98 1.01 -2.93
C GLY A 177 -4.89 2.16 -2.50
#